data_AF-A0A5N8YGV4-F1
#
_entry.id   AF-A0A5N8YGV4-F1
#
_cell.length_a   1.000
_cell.length_b   1.000
_cell.length_c   1.000
_cell.angle_alpha   90.00
_cell.angle_beta   90.00
_cell.angle_gamma   90.00
#
_symmetry.space_group_name_H-M   'P 1'
#
loop_
_entity.id
_entity.type
_entity.pdbx_description
1 polymer ?
#
loop_
_entity_poly.entity_id
_entity_poly.type
_entity_poly.pdbx_seq_one_letter_code
_entity_poly.pdbx_strand_id
1 'polypeptide(L)' 'MVIGKERTNWYGDHTPACTCHKCTAHASSMRKFEELAQGKKIGRNDLCPCGSLAKFKRCHGR' A
#
# COMPACT_ATOMS: atom_id res chain seq x y z
N MET A 1 0.03 -14.57 -28.94
CA MET A 1 0.66 -13.28 -28.58
C MET A 1 -0.12 -12.65 -27.43
N VAL A 2 0.18 -12.99 -26.17
CA VAL A 2 -0.39 -12.29 -24.99
C VAL A 2 0.60 -11.23 -24.54
N ILE A 3 0.47 -10.05 -25.10
CA ILE A 3 1.31 -8.90 -24.79
C ILE A 3 0.74 -8.27 -23.51
N GLY A 4 1.30 -8.68 -22.37
CA GLY A 4 1.18 -8.03 -21.06
C GLY A 4 -0.18 -8.12 -20.37
N LYS A 5 -0.22 -8.73 -19.17
CA LYS A 5 -1.01 -8.35 -17.99
C LYS A 5 -1.04 -9.53 -17.01
N GLU A 6 -0.14 -9.52 -16.03
CA GLU A 6 -0.45 -9.90 -14.63
C GLU A 6 0.82 -9.81 -13.77
N ARG A 7 1.14 -8.58 -13.35
CA ARG A 7 1.77 -8.41 -12.03
C ARG A 7 0.63 -8.35 -11.03
N THR A 8 -0.15 -9.43 -10.88
CA THR A 8 -1.09 -9.54 -9.77
C THR A 8 -0.23 -9.53 -8.51
N ASN A 9 -0.33 -8.43 -7.76
CA ASN A 9 0.18 -8.40 -6.40
C ASN A 9 -0.41 -9.59 -5.66
N TRP A 10 0.40 -10.32 -4.88
CA TRP A 10 -0.02 -11.58 -4.25
C TRP A 10 -1.33 -11.46 -3.44
N TYR A 11 -1.68 -10.24 -3.02
CA TYR A 11 -2.91 -9.89 -2.32
C TYR A 11 -4.18 -9.74 -3.20
N GLY A 12 -4.06 -9.75 -4.52
CA GLY A 12 -5.20 -9.65 -5.46
C GLY A 12 -5.98 -10.94 -5.67
N ASP A 13 -5.36 -12.09 -5.39
CA ASP A 13 -5.97 -13.43 -5.51
C ASP A 13 -6.76 -13.87 -4.27
N HIS A 14 -6.78 -13.05 -3.21
CA HIS A 14 -7.42 -13.40 -1.93
C HIS A 14 -8.82 -12.79 -1.85
N THR A 15 -9.78 -13.54 -1.31
CA THR A 15 -11.10 -12.99 -1.01
C THR A 15 -10.96 -11.84 0.00
N PRO A 16 -11.81 -10.80 -0.05
CA PRO A 16 -11.76 -9.68 0.91
C PRO A 16 -12.00 -10.11 2.37
N ALA A 17 -12.49 -11.32 2.59
CA ALA A 17 -12.67 -11.93 3.90
C ALA A 17 -11.45 -12.76 4.38
N CYS A 18 -10.33 -12.76 3.65
CA CYS A 18 -9.16 -13.56 4.00
C CYS A 18 -8.48 -13.05 5.29
N THR A 19 -8.34 -13.94 6.27
CA THR A 19 -7.75 -13.67 7.59
C THR A 19 -6.30 -14.15 7.74
N CYS A 20 -5.61 -14.42 6.62
CA CYS A 20 -4.24 -14.92 6.62
C CYS A 20 -3.27 -13.94 7.31
N HIS A 21 -2.20 -14.44 7.96
CA HIS A 21 -1.24 -13.58 8.68
C HIS A 21 -0.63 -12.46 7.80
N LYS A 22 -0.41 -12.72 6.51
CA LYS A 22 0.12 -11.72 5.56
C LYS A 22 -0.95 -10.69 5.19
N CYS A 23 -2.20 -11.12 5.06
CA CYS A 23 -3.36 -10.30 4.75
C CYS A 23 -3.68 -9.36 5.91
N THR A 24 -3.66 -9.87 7.14
CA THR A 24 -3.89 -9.08 8.36
C THR A 24 -2.76 -8.08 8.62
N ALA A 25 -1.50 -8.46 8.36
CA ALA A 25 -0.36 -7.56 8.42
C ALA A 25 -0.47 -6.42 7.38
N HIS A 26 -0.85 -6.73 6.14
CA HIS A 26 -1.07 -5.74 5.09
C HIS A 26 -2.27 -4.81 5.39
N ALA A 27 -3.39 -5.36 5.87
CA ALA A 27 -4.53 -4.55 6.28
C ALA A 27 -4.18 -3.62 7.45
N SER A 28 -3.39 -4.10 8.40
CA SER A 28 -2.90 -3.30 9.53
C SER A 28 -1.95 -2.19 9.07
N SER A 29 -1.03 -2.47 8.15
CA SER A 29 -0.10 -1.45 7.63
C SER A 29 -0.81 -0.38 6.80
N MET A 30 -1.82 -0.77 5.98
CA MET A 30 -2.65 0.17 5.22
C MET A 30 -3.47 1.07 6.13
N ARG A 31 -4.16 0.51 7.13
CA ARG A 31 -4.91 1.30 8.12
C ARG A 31 -4.03 2.28 8.88
N LYS A 32 -2.82 1.85 9.28
CA LYS A 32 -1.84 2.70 9.94
C LYS A 32 -1.43 3.87 9.06
N PHE A 33 -1.23 3.61 7.77
CA PHE A 33 -0.91 4.64 6.80
C PHE A 33 -2.05 5.66 6.63
N GLU A 34 -3.30 5.20 6.56
CA GLU A 34 -4.48 6.10 6.47
C GLU A 34 -4.65 6.97 7.72
N GLU A 35 -4.46 6.39 8.91
CA GLU A 35 -4.46 7.12 10.19
C GLU A 35 -3.40 8.24 10.20
N LEU A 36 -2.17 7.92 9.77
CA LEU A 36 -1.08 8.88 9.70
C LEU A 36 -1.28 9.93 8.59
N ALA A 37 -1.97 9.56 7.50
CA ALA A 37 -2.36 10.49 6.45
C ALA A 37 -3.45 11.47 6.91
N GLN A 38 -4.17 11.18 8.00
CA GLN A 38 -5.24 12.01 8.58
C GLN A 38 -6.26 12.48 7.53
N GLY A 39 -6.56 11.64 6.53
CA GLY A 39 -7.46 11.99 5.42
C GLY A 39 -6.92 13.08 4.48
N LYS A 40 -5.68 13.54 4.66
CA LYS A 40 -5.03 14.49 3.76
C LYS A 40 -4.49 13.75 2.53
N LYS A 41 -4.75 14.30 1.33
CA LYS A 41 -4.12 13.83 0.10
C LYS A 41 -2.60 14.08 0.18
N ILE A 42 -1.82 13.02 0.40
CA ILE A 42 -0.36 13.07 0.38
C ILE A 42 0.11 13.19 -1.07
N GLY A 43 0.81 14.27 -1.40
CA GLY A 43 1.40 14.46 -2.71
C GLY A 43 2.57 13.49 -2.94
N ARG A 44 2.82 13.14 -4.20
CA ARG A 44 3.95 12.26 -4.60
C ARG A 44 5.32 12.77 -4.13
N ASN A 45 5.49 14.08 -3.95
CA ASN A 45 6.73 14.68 -3.47
C ASN A 45 6.76 14.93 -1.95
N ASP A 46 5.63 14.83 -1.25
CA ASP A 46 5.57 14.98 0.20
C ASP A 46 6.33 13.87 0.91
N LEU A 47 6.68 14.11 2.17
CA LEU A 47 7.27 13.08 3.02
C LEU A 47 6.28 11.93 3.23
N CYS A 48 6.79 10.71 3.16
CA CYS A 48 5.99 9.54 3.46
C CYS A 48 5.59 9.56 4.95
N PRO A 49 4.28 9.42 5.26
CA PRO A 49 3.81 9.40 6.65
C PRO A 49 4.27 8.14 7.41
N CYS A 50 4.84 7.15 6.71
CA CYS A 50 5.44 5.94 7.27
C CYS A 50 6.70 6.18 8.14
N GLY A 51 7.17 7.42 8.27
CA GLY A 51 8.33 7.77 9.11
C GLY A 51 9.69 7.58 8.44
N SER A 52 9.76 7.11 7.19
CA SER A 52 11.03 6.85 6.50
C SER A 52 11.75 8.11 5.97
N LEU A 53 11.21 9.31 6.20
CA LEU A 53 11.70 10.62 5.69
C LEU A 53 11.94 10.70 4.17
N ALA A 54 11.63 9.64 3.43
CA ALA A 54 11.67 9.59 1.98
C ALA A 54 10.40 10.22 1.40
N LYS A 55 10.53 10.80 0.20
CA LYS A 55 9.37 11.28 -0.57
C LYS A 55 8.42 10.12 -0.85
N PHE A 56 7.11 10.36 -0.81
CA PHE A 56 6.07 9.35 -0.99
C PHE A 56 6.30 8.51 -2.25
N LYS A 57 6.64 9.13 -3.37
CA LYS A 57 6.97 8.44 -4.65
C LYS A 57 8.16 7.47 -4.60
N ARG A 58 9.06 7.61 -3.62
CA ARG A 58 10.25 6.73 -3.44
C ARG A 58 10.05 5.69 -2.35
N CYS A 59 8.90 5.71 -1.68
CA CYS A 59 8.56 4.81 -0.59
C CYS A 59 7.28 4.04 -0.95
N HIS A 60 6.13 4.41 -0.39
CA HIS A 60 4.86 3.71 -0.58
C HIS A 60 4.07 4.12 -1.84
N GLY A 61 4.50 5.15 -2.56
CA GLY A 61 3.84 5.66 -3.78
C GLY A 61 4.40 5.06 -5.07
N ARG A 62 4.85 3.81 -5.07
CA ARG A 62 5.44 3.13 -6.23
C ARG A 62 4.37 2.57 -7.15
#